data_AF-A0A930SFI5-F1
#
_entry.id   AF-A0A930SFI5-F1
#
_cell.length_a   1.000
_cell.length_b   1.000
_cell.length_c   1.000
_cell.angle_alpha   90.00
_cell.angle_beta   90.00
_cell.angle_gamma   90.00
#
_symmetry.space_group_name_H-M   'P 1'
#
loop_
_entity.id
_entity.type
_entity.pdbx_description
1 polymer ?
#
loop_
_entity_poly.entity_id
_entity_poly.type
_entity_poly.pdbx_seq_one_letter_code
_entity_poly.pdbx_strand_id
1 'polypeptide(L)'
;MDKKLIFNEHGDRGTQSMIGGNTTNLREWNRIKYDWANQMYRTMLNNFWIPEEISLNEDVKQFPYLTDYERRAFDKIIAFLNFLDSIQSENLPNLSRYITASE
;
A
#
# COMPACT_ATOMS: atom_id res chain seq x y z
N MET A 1 -0.71 -23.00 -0.61
CA MET A 1 -0.15 -21.99 -1.55
C MET A 1 1.30 -21.81 -1.20
N ASP A 2 2.16 -21.80 -2.20
CA ASP A 2 3.60 -21.72 -2.01
C ASP A 2 4.07 -20.28 -2.01
N LYS A 3 4.97 -19.93 -1.07
CA LYS A 3 5.63 -18.62 -1.05
C LYS A 3 6.65 -18.58 -2.17
N LYS A 4 6.74 -17.45 -2.88
CA LYS A 4 7.76 -17.28 -3.92
C LYS A 4 9.16 -17.28 -3.33
N LEU A 5 10.12 -17.77 -4.11
CA LEU A 5 11.56 -17.64 -3.81
C LEU A 5 11.97 -16.16 -3.82
N ILE A 6 13.10 -15.83 -3.20
CA ILE A 6 13.65 -14.46 -3.30
C ILE A 6 14.04 -14.18 -4.76
N PHE A 7 14.75 -15.11 -5.37
CA PHE A 7 15.14 -15.11 -6.77
C PHE A 7 15.00 -16.54 -7.30
N ASN A 8 14.48 -16.70 -8.51
CA ASN A 8 14.31 -17.99 -9.18
C ASN A 8 15.08 -17.96 -10.50
N GLU A 9 16.25 -18.59 -10.53
CA GLU A 9 17.13 -18.63 -11.72
C GLU A 9 16.56 -19.46 -12.88
N HIS A 10 15.60 -20.35 -12.59
CA HIS A 10 14.87 -21.15 -13.58
C HIS A 10 13.52 -20.54 -13.95
N GLY A 11 13.25 -19.30 -13.51
CA GLY A 11 12.03 -18.58 -13.84
C GLY A 11 12.00 -18.12 -15.31
N ASP A 12 10.80 -18.00 -15.85
CA ASP A 12 10.56 -17.46 -17.18
C ASP A 12 10.66 -15.92 -17.16
N ARG A 13 11.01 -15.33 -18.31
CA ARG A 13 11.09 -13.86 -18.46
C ARG A 13 9.69 -13.24 -18.43
N GLY A 14 9.55 -12.13 -17.71
CA GLY A 14 8.28 -11.41 -17.54
C GLY A 14 7.32 -12.10 -16.56
N THR A 15 6.04 -11.75 -16.64
CA THR A 15 5.00 -12.25 -15.72
C THR A 15 4.05 -13.24 -16.43
N GLN A 16 3.92 -14.46 -15.89
CA GLN A 16 3.01 -15.49 -16.43
C GLN A 16 1.58 -15.36 -15.88
N SER A 17 1.42 -15.21 -14.56
CA SER A 17 0.13 -15.13 -13.87
C SER A 17 0.28 -14.44 -12.51
N MET A 18 -0.83 -13.95 -11.97
CA MET A 18 -0.89 -13.30 -10.65
C MET A 18 -0.45 -14.23 -9.51
N ILE A 19 -0.82 -15.51 -9.58
CA ILE A 19 -0.53 -16.53 -8.57
C ILE A 19 -0.08 -17.81 -9.28
N GLY A 20 0.89 -18.51 -8.71
CA GLY A 20 1.37 -19.81 -9.20
C GLY A 20 2.15 -19.74 -10.52
N GLY A 21 2.60 -18.55 -10.94
CA GLY A 21 3.42 -18.37 -12.13
C GLY A 21 4.91 -18.66 -11.88
N ASN A 22 5.61 -19.13 -12.91
CA ASN A 22 7.05 -19.38 -12.86
C ASN A 22 7.86 -18.09 -13.10
N THR A 23 7.79 -17.13 -12.17
CA THR A 23 8.52 -15.85 -12.28
C THR A 23 9.95 -15.92 -11.74
N THR A 24 10.84 -15.07 -12.27
CA THR A 24 12.19 -14.82 -11.74
C THR A 24 12.22 -13.86 -10.54
N ASN A 25 11.15 -13.06 -10.35
CA ASN A 25 11.07 -11.88 -9.46
C ASN A 25 11.98 -10.68 -9.84
N LEU A 26 12.56 -10.67 -11.04
CA LEU A 26 13.28 -9.50 -11.54
C LEU A 26 12.29 -8.36 -11.85
N ARG A 27 12.66 -7.12 -11.49
CA ARG A 27 11.82 -5.93 -11.73
C ARG A 27 12.08 -5.36 -13.12
N GLU A 28 11.34 -5.85 -14.11
CA GLU A 28 11.45 -5.42 -15.51
C GLU A 28 10.16 -4.70 -15.99
N TRP A 29 10.02 -3.39 -15.75
CA TRP A 29 8.82 -2.61 -16.10
C TRP A 29 8.45 -2.57 -17.59
N ASN A 30 9.39 -2.91 -18.49
CA ASN A 30 9.14 -3.03 -19.93
C ASN A 30 8.61 -4.43 -20.34
N ARG A 31 8.47 -5.37 -19.40
CA ARG A 31 8.05 -6.76 -19.61
C ARG A 31 7.02 -7.22 -18.58
N ILE A 32 5.99 -6.40 -18.41
CA ILE A 32 4.88 -6.67 -17.49
C ILE A 32 3.72 -7.34 -18.22
N LYS A 33 2.84 -8.02 -17.49
CA LYS A 33 1.61 -8.61 -18.05
C LYS A 33 0.42 -7.67 -17.93
N TYR A 34 0.37 -6.90 -16.85
CA TYR A 34 -0.77 -6.08 -16.49
C TYR A 34 -0.52 -4.59 -16.78
N ASP A 35 -0.90 -4.11 -17.97
CA ASP A 35 -0.60 -2.74 -18.43
C ASP A 35 -1.08 -1.63 -17.49
N TRP A 36 -2.18 -1.86 -16.76
CA TRP A 36 -2.71 -0.91 -15.78
C TRP A 36 -1.74 -0.66 -14.61
N ALA A 37 -0.80 -1.56 -14.33
CA ALA A 37 0.19 -1.39 -13.26
C ALA A 37 1.11 -0.18 -13.52
N ASN A 38 1.47 0.08 -14.79
CA ASN A 38 2.24 1.26 -15.17
C ASN A 38 1.51 2.57 -14.87
N GLN A 39 0.21 2.63 -15.21
CA GLN A 39 -0.61 3.80 -14.94
C GLN A 39 -0.80 4.00 -13.44
N MET A 40 -1.09 2.91 -12.71
CA MET A 40 -1.26 2.94 -11.26
C MET A 40 0.01 3.43 -10.57
N TYR A 41 1.17 2.87 -10.91
CA TYR A 41 2.46 3.25 -10.34
C TYR A 41 2.75 4.75 -10.51
N ARG A 42 2.54 5.30 -11.72
CA ARG A 42 2.73 6.74 -11.96
C ARG A 42 1.76 7.61 -11.17
N THR A 43 0.48 7.23 -11.12
CA THR A 43 -0.52 7.96 -10.33
C THR A 43 -0.17 7.94 -8.85
N MET A 44 0.28 6.81 -8.31
CA MET A 44 0.69 6.70 -6.90
C MET A 44 1.88 7.61 -6.58
N LEU A 45 2.90 7.64 -7.45
CA LEU A 45 4.06 8.53 -7.25
C LEU A 45 3.67 10.01 -7.30
N ASN A 46 2.77 10.40 -8.21
CA ASN A 46 2.30 11.77 -8.32
C ASN A 46 1.47 12.23 -7.11
N ASN A 47 0.91 11.29 -6.35
CA ASN A 47 0.11 11.57 -5.15
C ASN A 47 0.94 11.58 -3.86
N PHE A 48 2.27 11.64 -3.96
CA PHE A 48 3.13 11.77 -2.78
C PHE A 48 2.86 13.10 -2.06
N TRP A 49 2.66 13.02 -0.74
CA TRP A 49 2.49 14.17 0.14
C TRP A 49 3.08 13.84 1.51
N ILE A 50 3.46 14.88 2.26
CA ILE A 50 4.03 14.75 3.61
C ILE A 50 3.05 15.37 4.61
N PRO A 51 2.62 14.65 5.67
CA PRO A 51 1.64 15.17 6.61
C PRO A 51 2.03 16.48 7.31
N GLU A 52 3.31 16.65 7.62
CA GLU A 52 3.85 17.82 8.33
C GLU A 52 3.85 19.10 7.48
N GLU A 53 3.60 19.01 6.17
CA GLU A 53 3.44 20.18 5.30
C GLU A 53 2.08 20.88 5.48
N ILE A 54 1.11 20.19 6.08
CA ILE A 54 -0.23 20.73 6.35
C ILE A 54 -0.25 21.36 7.74
N SER A 55 -0.41 22.67 7.80
CA SER A 55 -0.50 23.41 9.07
C SER A 55 -1.77 23.07 9.84
N LEU A 56 -1.62 22.77 11.13
CA LEU A 56 -2.72 22.49 12.08
C LEU A 56 -2.97 23.64 13.06
N ASN A 57 -2.44 24.84 12.80
CA ASN A 57 -2.47 25.95 13.76
C ASN A 57 -3.89 26.39 14.18
N GLU A 58 -4.86 26.32 13.26
CA GLU A 58 -6.25 26.67 13.57
C GLU A 58 -6.97 25.50 14.25
N ASP A 59 -6.77 24.26 13.79
CA ASP A 59 -7.32 23.05 14.39
C ASP A 59 -6.96 22.96 15.89
N VAL A 60 -5.71 23.26 16.26
CA VAL A 60 -5.27 23.29 17.67
C VAL A 60 -6.07 24.30 18.51
N LYS A 61 -6.42 25.45 17.94
CA LYS A 61 -7.24 26.46 18.64
C LYS A 61 -8.70 26.03 18.75
N GLN A 62 -9.22 25.34 17.75
CA GLN A 62 -10.62 24.94 17.68
C GLN A 62 -10.93 23.67 18.49
N PHE A 63 -9.95 22.77 18.61
CA PHE A 63 -10.12 21.47 19.25
C PHE A 63 -10.70 21.54 20.67
N PRO A 64 -10.30 22.47 21.57
CA PRO A 64 -10.89 22.59 22.90
C PRO A 64 -12.37 22.99 22.91
N TYR A 65 -12.89 23.59 21.83
CA TYR A 65 -14.27 24.06 21.73
C TYR A 65 -15.23 23.01 21.14
N LEU A 66 -14.73 21.83 20.77
CA LEU A 66 -15.58 20.72 20.37
C LEU A 66 -16.50 20.29 21.52
N THR A 67 -17.75 19.99 21.19
CA THR A 67 -18.68 19.36 22.14
C THR A 67 -18.19 17.97 22.53
N ASP A 68 -18.65 17.47 23.68
CA ASP A 68 -18.28 16.13 24.16
C ASP A 68 -18.63 15.02 23.15
N TYR A 69 -19.72 15.19 22.38
CA TYR A 69 -20.14 14.25 21.35
C TYR A 69 -19.20 14.27 20.14
N GLU A 70 -18.80 15.46 19.68
CA GLU A 70 -17.84 15.61 18.58
C GLU A 70 -16.47 15.05 18.96
N ARG A 71 -15.99 15.36 20.17
CA ARG A 71 -14.73 14.84 20.71
C ARG A 71 -14.76 13.32 20.80
N ARG A 72 -15.83 12.74 21.35
CA ARG A 72 -15.99 11.28 21.42
C ARG A 72 -16.02 10.62 20.04
N ALA A 73 -16.64 11.24 19.05
CA ALA A 73 -16.64 10.72 17.69
C ALA A 73 -15.24 10.80 17.08
N PHE A 74 -14.56 11.94 17.21
CA PHE A 74 -13.20 12.17 16.75
C PHE A 74 -12.23 11.10 17.30
N ASP A 75 -12.20 10.94 18.63
CA ASP A 75 -11.29 10.00 19.31
C ASP A 75 -11.48 8.55 18.84
N LYS A 76 -12.74 8.14 18.64
CA LYS A 76 -13.04 6.78 18.19
C LYS A 76 -12.68 6.54 16.73
N ILE A 77 -12.99 7.50 15.86
CA ILE A 77 -12.73 7.38 14.43
C ILE A 77 -11.23 7.35 14.18
N ILE A 78 -10.47 8.30 14.75
CA ILE A 78 -9.02 8.37 14.51
C ILE A 78 -8.28 7.14 15.06
N ALA A 79 -8.69 6.64 16.24
CA ALA A 79 -8.12 5.42 16.81
C ALA A 79 -8.40 4.20 15.92
N PHE A 80 -9.61 4.10 15.38
CA PHE A 80 -9.97 2.99 14.50
C PHE A 80 -9.24 3.04 13.15
N LEU A 81 -9.11 4.23 12.54
CA LEU A 81 -8.35 4.40 11.30
C LEU A 81 -6.87 4.02 11.48
N ASN A 82 -6.24 4.47 12.58
CA ASN A 82 -4.86 4.11 12.90
C ASN A 82 -4.66 2.59 13.04
N PHE A 83 -5.62 1.90 13.67
CA PHE A 83 -5.61 0.45 13.76
C PHE A 83 -5.73 -0.23 12.39
N LEU A 84 -6.63 0.25 11.52
CA LEU A 84 -6.79 -0.30 10.18
C LEU A 84 -5.51 -0.14 9.34
N ASP A 85 -4.87 1.03 9.37
CA ASP A 85 -3.61 1.28 8.65
C ASP A 85 -2.48 0.37 9.16
N SER A 86 -2.44 0.12 10.47
CA SER A 86 -1.48 -0.81 11.08
C SER A 86 -1.68 -2.24 10.58
N ILE A 87 -2.94 -2.71 10.47
CA ILE A 87 -3.24 -4.03 9.90
C ILE A 87 -2.80 -4.13 8.44
N GLN A 88 -3.05 -3.10 7.63
CA GLN A 88 -2.62 -3.12 6.23
C GLN A 88 -1.10 -3.17 6.11
N SER A 89 -0.38 -2.42 6.95
CA SER A 89 1.08 -2.41 6.99
C SER A 89 1.68 -3.80 7.28
N GLU A 90 1.06 -4.56 8.18
CA GLU A 90 1.49 -5.92 8.53
C GLU A 90 1.03 -6.97 7.50
N ASN A 91 -0.18 -6.83 6.95
CA ASN A 91 -0.80 -7.87 6.13
C ASN A 91 -0.44 -7.80 4.64
N LEU A 92 -0.26 -6.60 4.07
CA LEU A 92 0.10 -6.44 2.65
C LEU A 92 1.40 -7.19 2.28
N PRO A 93 2.47 -7.18 3.10
CA PRO A 93 3.65 -8.02 2.87
C PRO A 93 3.36 -9.52 2.91
N ASN A 94 2.39 -9.97 3.72
CA ASN A 94 2.01 -11.38 3.77
C ASN A 94 1.30 -11.81 2.49
N LEU A 95 0.45 -10.95 1.93
CA LEU A 95 -0.20 -11.20 0.64
C LEU A 95 0.82 -11.21 -0.51
N SER A 96 1.70 -10.20 -0.57
CA SER A 96 2.65 -10.02 -1.69
C SER A 96 3.64 -11.18 -1.85
N ARG A 97 3.90 -11.95 -0.78
CA ARG A 97 4.72 -13.17 -0.80
C ARG A 97 4.15 -14.30 -1.68
N TYR A 98 2.87 -14.26 -1.99
CA TYR A 98 2.19 -15.25 -2.84
C TYR A 98 1.89 -14.74 -4.26
N ILE A 99 2.11 -13.43 -4.49
CA ILE A 99 1.91 -12.81 -5.80
C ILE A 99 3.15 -13.05 -6.67
N THR A 100 2.95 -13.72 -7.80
CA THR A 100 3.99 -14.09 -8.79
C THR A 100 4.08 -13.11 -9.96
N ALA A 101 3.41 -11.97 -9.87
CA ALA A 101 3.60 -10.80 -10.73
C ALA A 101 4.55 -9.81 -10.03
N SER A 102 5.56 -9.32 -10.76
CA SER A 102 6.62 -8.47 -10.20
C SER A 102 6.42 -6.98 -10.45
N GLU A 103 5.52 -6.63 -11.37
CA GLU A 103 4.98 -5.27 -11.55
C GLU A 103 4.11 -4.82 -10.38
#